data_AF-A0A9E3AEV1-F1
#
_entry.id   AF-A0A9E3AEV1-F1
#
_cell.length_a   1.000
_cell.length_b   1.000
_cell.length_c   1.000
_cell.angle_alpha   90.00
_cell.angle_beta   90.00
_cell.angle_gamma   90.00
#
_symmetry.space_group_name_H-M   'P 1'
#
loop_
_entity.id
_entity.type
_entity.pdbx_description
1 polymer ?
#
loop_
_entity_poly.entity_id
_entity_poly.type
_entity_poly.pdbx_seq_one_letter_code
_entity_poly.pdbx_strand_id
1 'polypeptide(L)'
;MSATRIKVLSATLAMMVVGAITLAAAQGAMHHGGFGFEHHILHFLTEQLDLTEAQQGQVKDILGKEKPAMARLMMQKGQMHQQLMQEAISGFDEAKIQALASQQGQLETALAVEHARIASQVFNILTPEQKTKAQELLAKHQQHMREHMEHMQQGQAPAQQ
;
A
#
# COMPACT_ATOMS: atom_id res chain seq x y z
N MET A 1 39.31 28.96 4.54
CA MET A 1 37.93 28.78 5.03
C MET A 1 37.28 27.72 4.16
N SER A 2 37.15 26.50 4.69
CA SER A 2 36.64 25.33 3.95
C SER A 2 35.12 25.43 3.81
N ALA A 3 34.61 25.41 2.58
CA ALA A 3 33.18 25.41 2.29
C ALA A 3 32.68 23.96 2.13
N THR A 4 31.83 23.53 3.07
CA THR A 4 31.23 22.20 3.12
C THR A 4 30.22 22.04 1.98
N ARG A 5 30.44 21.05 1.10
CA ARG A 5 29.52 20.69 0.01
C ARG A 5 28.36 19.85 0.54
N ILE A 6 27.14 20.39 0.47
CA ILE A 6 25.90 19.65 0.78
C ILE A 6 25.58 18.75 -0.41
N LYS A 7 25.64 17.43 -0.22
CA LYS A 7 25.15 16.44 -1.18
C LYS A 7 23.63 16.33 -1.01
N VAL A 8 22.86 16.84 -1.97
CA VAL A 8 21.42 16.60 -2.05
C VAL A 8 21.22 15.18 -2.59
N LEU A 9 20.83 14.26 -1.71
CA LEU A 9 20.34 12.94 -2.09
C LEU A 9 18.89 13.09 -2.55
N SER A 10 18.70 13.25 -3.86
CA SER A 10 17.39 13.18 -4.51
C SER A 10 16.91 11.73 -4.48
N ALA A 11 15.97 11.43 -3.57
CA ALA A 11 15.27 10.14 -3.56
C ALA A 11 14.20 10.15 -4.65
N THR A 12 14.55 9.65 -5.84
CA THR A 12 13.59 9.44 -6.92
C THR A 12 12.90 8.10 -6.71
N LEU A 13 11.68 8.11 -6.18
CA LEU A 13 10.82 6.93 -6.19
C LEU A 13 10.03 6.91 -7.51
N ALA A 14 10.54 6.16 -8.48
CA ALA A 14 9.85 5.89 -9.74
C ALA A 14 8.71 4.89 -9.48
N MET A 15 7.47 5.40 -9.42
CA MET A 15 6.28 4.56 -9.57
C MET A 15 6.03 4.32 -11.06
N MET A 16 6.34 3.11 -11.54
CA MET A 16 5.71 2.57 -12.74
C MET A 16 5.08 1.22 -12.40
N VAL A 17 3.76 1.17 -12.49
CA VAL A 17 3.05 -0.07 -12.82
C VAL A 17 2.04 0.29 -13.91
N VAL A 18 2.44 0.06 -15.15
CA VAL A 18 1.49 -0.25 -16.22
C VAL A 18 1.20 -1.75 -16.08
N GLY A 19 -0.06 -2.08 -15.78
CA GLY A 19 -0.55 -3.44 -15.75
C GLY A 19 -1.95 -3.46 -16.33
N ALA A 20 -2.05 -3.79 -17.62
CA ALA A 20 -3.30 -3.98 -18.33
C ALA A 20 -4.01 -5.24 -17.82
N ILE A 21 -5.27 -5.12 -17.39
CA ILE A 21 -6.26 -6.20 -17.47
C ILE A 21 -7.56 -5.62 -18.03
N THR A 22 -7.92 -6.16 -19.19
CA THR A 22 -9.13 -5.91 -19.97
C THR A 22 -10.38 -6.50 -19.32
N LEU A 23 -11.46 -5.71 -19.34
CA LEU A 23 -12.90 -6.02 -19.33
C LEU A 23 -13.42 -7.15 -18.42
N ALA A 24 -14.09 -6.75 -17.33
CA ALA A 24 -15.27 -7.43 -16.81
C ALA A 24 -16.21 -6.41 -16.12
N ALA A 25 -16.67 -5.42 -16.88
CA ALA A 25 -17.76 -4.54 -16.47
C ALA A 25 -19.06 -5.02 -17.09
N ALA A 26 -19.70 -6.02 -16.48
CA ALA A 26 -21.13 -6.27 -16.60
C ALA A 26 -21.54 -7.32 -15.57
N GLN A 27 -22.43 -6.91 -14.65
CA GLN A 27 -23.27 -7.77 -13.81
C GLN A 27 -22.60 -8.43 -12.59
N GLY A 28 -22.77 -7.78 -11.43
CA GLY A 28 -22.98 -8.49 -10.16
C GLY A 28 -21.75 -9.06 -9.46
N ALA A 29 -20.85 -8.21 -8.96
CA ALA A 29 -19.91 -8.61 -7.90
C ALA A 29 -19.61 -7.44 -6.95
N MET A 30 -20.65 -6.75 -6.48
CA MET A 30 -20.57 -5.78 -5.37
C MET A 30 -20.61 -6.51 -4.01
N HIS A 31 -19.72 -7.48 -3.77
CA HIS A 31 -19.82 -8.32 -2.56
C HIS A 31 -18.50 -8.74 -1.90
N HIS A 32 -17.44 -7.94 -1.94
CA HIS A 32 -16.29 -8.08 -1.02
C HIS A 32 -16.00 -6.74 -0.30
N GLY A 33 -17.07 -6.07 0.14
CA GLY A 33 -16.99 -4.81 0.88
C GLY A 33 -16.54 -5.03 2.33
N GLY A 34 -15.33 -4.59 2.67
CA GLY A 34 -14.94 -4.08 4.00
C GLY A 34 -14.88 -5.05 5.21
N PHE A 35 -15.57 -6.19 5.18
CA PHE A 35 -15.59 -7.16 6.28
C PHE A 35 -14.46 -8.19 6.20
N GLY A 36 -13.85 -8.37 5.02
CA GLY A 36 -12.71 -9.28 4.85
C GLY A 36 -11.40 -8.70 5.37
N PHE A 37 -11.08 -7.45 5.04
CA PHE A 37 -9.76 -6.86 5.31
C PHE A 37 -9.39 -6.85 6.79
N GLU A 38 -10.31 -6.40 7.64
CA GLU A 38 -10.12 -6.35 9.10
C GLU A 38 -9.93 -7.74 9.70
N HIS A 39 -10.76 -8.71 9.27
CA HIS A 39 -10.64 -10.09 9.70
C HIS A 39 -9.33 -10.72 9.26
N HIS A 40 -8.89 -10.47 8.02
CA HIS A 40 -7.62 -11.00 7.50
C HIS A 40 -6.42 -10.43 8.23
N ILE A 41 -6.39 -9.12 8.53
CA ILE A 41 -5.31 -8.51 9.31
C ILE A 41 -5.26 -9.11 10.70
N LEU A 42 -6.39 -9.16 11.40
CA LEU A 42 -6.42 -9.68 12.76
C LEU A 42 -5.99 -11.16 12.78
N HIS A 43 -6.51 -11.97 11.86
CA HIS A 43 -6.14 -13.38 11.74
C HIS A 43 -4.64 -13.55 11.51
N PHE A 44 -4.08 -12.84 10.53
CA PHE A 44 -2.65 -12.87 10.26
C PHE A 44 -1.81 -12.48 11.48
N LEU A 45 -2.14 -11.35 12.14
CA LEU A 45 -1.40 -10.91 13.32
C LEU A 45 -1.52 -11.90 14.47
N THR A 46 -2.70 -12.50 14.66
CA THR A 46 -2.95 -13.48 15.71
C THR A 46 -2.10 -14.73 15.50
N GLU A 47 -2.09 -15.29 14.30
CA GLU A 47 -1.30 -16.48 13.96
C GLU A 47 0.21 -16.19 13.99
N GLN A 48 0.63 -15.03 13.48
CA GLN A 48 2.05 -14.73 13.34
C GLN A 48 2.68 -14.17 14.60
N LEU A 49 1.92 -13.53 15.50
CA LEU A 49 2.44 -12.91 16.72
C LEU A 49 1.90 -13.54 18.00
N ASP A 50 1.09 -14.59 17.91
CA ASP A 50 0.51 -15.29 19.05
C ASP A 50 -0.24 -14.30 19.98
N LEU A 51 -1.11 -13.47 19.39
CA LEU A 51 -1.82 -12.42 20.13
C LEU A 51 -2.76 -13.02 21.19
N THR A 52 -2.68 -12.50 22.41
CA THR A 52 -3.64 -12.80 23.48
C THR A 52 -5.04 -12.27 23.13
N GLU A 53 -6.09 -12.84 23.74
CA GLU A 53 -7.47 -12.36 23.52
C GLU A 53 -7.63 -10.86 23.81
N ALA A 54 -6.97 -10.36 24.86
CA ALA A 54 -6.97 -8.95 25.20
C ALA A 54 -6.33 -8.09 24.09
N GLN A 55 -5.18 -8.51 23.55
CA GLN A 55 -4.53 -7.83 22.43
C GLN A 55 -5.38 -7.89 21.16
N GLN A 56 -6.02 -9.03 20.86
CA GLN A 56 -6.93 -9.14 19.72
C GLN A 56 -8.10 -8.16 19.83
N GLY A 57 -8.65 -7.97 21.04
CA GLY A 57 -9.66 -6.94 21.31
C GLY A 57 -9.13 -5.54 21.00
N GLN A 58 -7.94 -5.20 21.48
CA GLN A 58 -7.31 -3.90 21.20
C GLN A 58 -7.03 -3.68 19.70
N VAL A 59 -6.61 -4.72 18.97
CA VAL A 59 -6.42 -4.64 17.51
C VAL A 59 -7.74 -4.36 16.80
N LYS A 60 -8.83 -5.04 17.18
CA LYS A 60 -10.16 -4.77 16.62
C LYS A 60 -10.59 -3.33 16.85
N ASP A 61 -10.38 -2.81 18.06
CA ASP A 61 -10.73 -1.42 18.38
C ASP A 61 -9.92 -0.42 17.55
N ILE A 62 -8.60 -0.66 17.38
CA ILE A 62 -7.73 0.16 16.54
C ILE A 62 -8.22 0.13 15.08
N LEU A 63 -8.44 -1.07 14.52
CA LEU A 63 -8.88 -1.22 13.14
C LEU A 63 -10.26 -0.60 12.92
N GLY A 64 -11.20 -0.82 13.84
CA GLY A 64 -12.54 -0.24 13.81
C GLY A 64 -12.53 1.29 13.86
N LYS A 65 -11.63 1.87 14.65
CA LYS A 65 -11.44 3.32 14.74
C LYS A 65 -10.89 3.94 13.45
N GLU A 66 -9.90 3.30 12.82
CA GLU A 66 -9.26 3.85 11.60
C GLU A 66 -9.99 3.45 10.30
N LYS A 67 -10.91 2.48 10.36
CA LYS A 67 -11.70 1.98 9.22
C LYS A 67 -12.40 3.08 8.42
N PRO A 68 -13.06 4.11 9.01
CA PRO A 68 -13.71 5.16 8.22
C PRO A 68 -12.71 6.00 7.41
N ALA A 69 -11.56 6.34 8.01
CA ALA A 69 -10.51 7.10 7.33
C ALA A 69 -9.94 6.28 6.16
N MET A 70 -9.64 5.01 6.41
CA MET A 70 -9.09 4.11 5.41
C MET A 70 -10.09 3.81 4.26
N ALA A 71 -11.37 3.59 4.58
CA ALA A 71 -12.42 3.41 3.59
C ALA A 71 -12.56 4.63 2.67
N ARG A 72 -12.51 5.85 3.24
CA ARG A 72 -12.56 7.10 2.46
C ARG A 72 -11.39 7.20 1.48
N LEU A 73 -10.16 6.94 1.95
CA LEU A 73 -8.96 7.02 1.12
C LEU A 73 -8.98 5.98 -0.01
N MET A 74 -9.40 4.75 0.28
CA MET A 74 -9.53 3.69 -0.73
C MET A 74 -10.60 4.01 -1.77
N MET A 75 -11.74 4.58 -1.35
CA MET A 75 -12.77 5.06 -2.28
C MET A 75 -12.23 6.15 -3.21
N GLN A 76 -11.50 7.13 -2.66
CA GLN A 76 -10.86 8.19 -3.45
C GLN A 76 -9.84 7.60 -4.44
N LYS A 77 -9.10 6.56 -4.03
CA LYS A 77 -8.11 5.90 -4.90
C LYS A 77 -8.80 5.23 -6.09
N GLY A 78 -9.89 4.52 -5.84
CA GLY A 78 -10.70 3.91 -6.89
C GLY A 78 -11.24 4.94 -7.89
N GLN A 79 -11.80 6.04 -7.38
CA GLN A 79 -12.32 7.13 -8.22
C GLN A 79 -11.21 7.79 -9.05
N MET A 80 -10.06 8.08 -8.44
CA MET A 80 -8.90 8.66 -9.13
C MET A 80 -8.39 7.75 -10.25
N HIS A 81 -8.31 6.43 -9.98
CA HIS A 81 -7.92 5.45 -10.99
C HIS A 81 -8.90 5.42 -12.17
N GLN A 82 -10.21 5.43 -11.90
CA GLN A 82 -11.24 5.49 -12.95
C GLN A 82 -11.12 6.75 -13.81
N GLN A 83 -10.89 7.91 -13.19
CA GLN A 83 -10.70 9.18 -13.90
C GLN A 83 -9.46 9.17 -14.78
N LEU A 84 -8.32 8.68 -14.26
CA LEU A 84 -7.09 8.54 -15.05
C LEU A 84 -7.29 7.65 -16.27
N MET A 85 -7.96 6.50 -16.11
CA MET A 85 -8.25 5.59 -17.22
C MET A 85 -9.19 6.22 -18.24
N GLN A 86 -10.20 6.98 -17.79
CA GLN A 86 -11.13 7.67 -18.67
C GLN A 86 -10.44 8.76 -19.51
N GLU A 87 -9.64 9.63 -18.88
CA GLU A 87 -8.92 10.70 -19.59
C GLU A 87 -7.86 10.14 -20.55
N ALA A 88 -7.27 8.98 -20.24
CA ALA A 88 -6.32 8.32 -21.13
C ALA A 88 -6.97 7.83 -22.44
N ILE A 89 -8.25 7.46 -22.43
CA ILE A 89 -8.96 6.92 -23.61
C ILE A 89 -9.85 7.95 -24.33
N SER A 90 -10.11 9.12 -23.72
CA SER A 90 -10.98 10.17 -24.27
C SER A 90 -10.24 11.24 -25.07
N GLY A 91 -9.05 10.92 -25.60
CA GLY A 91 -8.27 11.84 -26.44
C GLY A 91 -7.03 12.46 -25.80
N PHE A 92 -6.47 11.81 -24.76
CA PHE A 92 -5.22 12.16 -24.06
C PHE A 92 -4.97 13.66 -23.89
N ASP A 93 -5.40 14.19 -22.74
CA ASP A 93 -5.07 15.54 -22.28
C ASP A 93 -3.96 15.45 -21.23
N GLU A 94 -2.73 15.76 -21.64
CA GLU A 94 -1.54 15.69 -20.77
C GLU A 94 -1.69 16.57 -19.52
N ALA A 95 -2.26 17.77 -19.65
CA ALA A 95 -2.40 18.69 -18.53
C ALA A 95 -3.37 18.15 -17.46
N LYS A 96 -4.48 17.53 -17.89
CA LYS A 96 -5.40 16.86 -16.97
C LYS A 96 -4.77 15.63 -16.31
N ILE A 97 -4.07 14.81 -17.08
CA ILE A 97 -3.40 13.62 -16.55
C ILE A 97 -2.33 14.01 -15.52
N GLN A 98 -1.54 15.06 -15.80
CA GLN A 98 -0.55 15.59 -14.86
C GLN A 98 -1.20 16.06 -13.55
N ALA A 99 -2.35 16.73 -13.63
CA ALA A 99 -3.09 17.20 -12.47
C ALA A 99 -3.67 16.05 -11.63
N LEU A 100 -4.23 15.02 -12.28
CA LEU A 100 -4.73 13.81 -11.62
C LEU A 100 -3.57 13.03 -10.97
N ALA A 101 -2.45 12.86 -11.67
CA ALA A 101 -1.26 12.19 -11.12
C ALA A 101 -0.70 12.94 -9.89
N SER A 102 -0.71 14.28 -9.91
CA SER A 102 -0.30 15.08 -8.75
C SER A 102 -1.21 14.86 -7.54
N GLN A 103 -2.52 14.78 -7.75
CA GLN A 103 -3.49 14.44 -6.69
C GLN A 103 -3.32 13.01 -6.19
N GLN A 104 -3.02 12.06 -7.09
CA GLN A 104 -2.73 10.69 -6.72
C GLN A 104 -1.53 10.61 -5.76
N GLY A 105 -0.47 11.38 -6.00
CA GLY A 105 0.68 11.45 -5.08
C GLY A 105 0.31 11.91 -3.66
N GLN A 106 -0.59 12.89 -3.53
CA GLN A 106 -1.10 13.32 -2.23
C GLN A 106 -1.93 12.23 -1.54
N LEU A 107 -2.76 11.54 -2.32
CA LEU A 107 -3.57 10.43 -1.81
C LEU A 107 -2.72 9.25 -1.33
N GLU A 108 -1.70 8.85 -2.08
CA GLU A 108 -0.77 7.79 -1.67
C GLU A 108 0.00 8.19 -0.42
N THR A 109 0.35 9.47 -0.27
CA THR A 109 0.95 10.00 0.96
C THR A 109 -0.01 9.84 2.15
N ALA A 110 -1.27 10.22 2.00
CA ALA A 110 -2.27 10.07 3.06
C ALA A 110 -2.50 8.60 3.43
N LEU A 111 -2.56 7.70 2.45
CA LEU A 111 -2.65 6.26 2.67
C LEU A 111 -1.44 5.72 3.45
N ALA A 112 -0.23 6.12 3.07
CA ALA A 112 0.99 5.69 3.75
C ALA A 112 1.01 6.13 5.23
N VAL A 113 0.59 7.37 5.51
CA VAL A 113 0.47 7.88 6.87
C VAL A 113 -0.56 7.09 7.68
N GLU A 114 -1.72 6.78 7.10
CA GLU A 114 -2.78 6.04 7.78
C GLU A 114 -2.36 4.58 8.08
N HIS A 115 -1.71 3.91 7.12
CA HIS A 115 -1.14 2.59 7.37
C HIS A 115 -0.08 2.62 8.48
N ALA A 116 0.81 3.61 8.48
CA ALA A 116 1.83 3.76 9.51
C ALA A 116 1.21 4.03 10.89
N ARG A 117 0.10 4.78 10.95
CA ARG A 117 -0.64 5.03 12.19
C ARG A 117 -1.23 3.75 12.76
N ILE A 118 -1.89 2.94 11.94
CA ILE A 118 -2.43 1.63 12.35
C ILE A 118 -1.29 0.73 12.84
N ALA A 119 -0.22 0.60 12.04
CA ALA A 119 0.94 -0.22 12.38
C ALA A 119 1.58 0.21 13.71
N SER A 120 1.74 1.51 13.94
CA SER A 120 2.30 2.04 15.19
C SER A 120 1.40 1.73 16.40
N GLN A 121 0.08 1.93 16.29
CA GLN A 121 -0.86 1.61 17.36
C GLN A 121 -0.84 0.12 17.72
N VAL A 122 -0.84 -0.76 16.70
CA VAL A 122 -0.75 -2.22 16.91
C VAL A 122 0.61 -2.60 17.49
N PHE A 123 1.72 -2.05 17.01
CA PHE A 123 3.04 -2.38 17.54
C PHE A 123 3.19 -2.02 19.02
N ASN A 124 2.53 -0.94 19.47
CA ASN A 124 2.63 -0.48 20.86
C ASN A 124 1.94 -1.40 21.88
N ILE A 125 0.97 -2.23 21.48
CA ILE A 125 0.31 -3.19 22.37
C ILE A 125 1.02 -4.55 22.46
N LEU A 126 2.07 -4.76 21.66
CA LEU A 126 2.85 -6.00 21.63
C LEU A 126 3.84 -6.09 22.79
N THR A 127 4.10 -7.31 23.27
CA THR A 127 5.20 -7.59 24.21
C THR A 127 6.55 -7.42 23.51
N PRO A 128 7.67 -7.29 24.27
CA PRO A 128 9.00 -7.22 23.68
C PRO A 128 9.32 -8.38 22.72
N GLU A 129 8.91 -9.59 23.06
CA GLU A 129 9.15 -10.80 22.25
C GLU A 129 8.34 -10.75 20.94
N GLN A 130 7.08 -10.35 21.02
CA GLN A 130 6.22 -10.17 19.85
C GLN A 130 6.72 -9.06 18.94
N LYS A 131 7.28 -7.96 19.50
CA LYS A 131 7.91 -6.88 18.72
C LYS A 131 9.11 -7.39 17.92
N THR A 132 9.95 -8.21 18.53
CA THR A 132 11.07 -8.87 17.83
C THR A 132 10.57 -9.73 16.68
N LYS A 133 9.56 -10.58 16.93
CA LYS A 133 8.93 -11.42 15.88
C LYS A 133 8.33 -10.58 14.76
N ALA A 134 7.67 -9.46 15.08
CA ALA A 134 7.12 -8.53 14.10
C ALA A 134 8.21 -7.89 13.21
N GLN A 135 9.36 -7.53 13.78
CA GLN A 135 10.50 -7.00 13.02
C GLN A 135 11.11 -8.06 12.09
N GLU A 136 11.20 -9.31 12.52
CA GLU A 136 11.65 -10.42 11.67
C GLU A 136 10.71 -10.65 10.48
N LEU A 137 9.39 -10.63 10.72
CA LEU A 137 8.38 -10.74 9.67
C LEU A 137 8.51 -9.59 8.65
N LEU A 138 8.73 -8.37 9.13
CA LEU A 138 8.96 -7.22 8.27
C LEU A 138 10.22 -7.41 7.41
N ALA A 139 11.33 -7.87 8.00
CA ALA A 139 12.56 -8.13 7.27
C ALA A 139 12.40 -9.21 6.20
N LYS A 140 11.69 -10.30 6.51
CA LYS A 140 11.35 -11.37 5.55
C LYS A 140 10.47 -10.84 4.42
N HIS A 141 9.45 -10.05 4.73
CA HIS A 141 8.60 -9.43 3.71
C HIS A 141 9.41 -8.54 2.77
N GLN A 142 10.30 -7.70 3.31
CA GLN A 142 11.18 -6.86 2.50
C GLN A 142 12.13 -7.67 1.62
N GLN A 143 12.63 -8.80 2.11
CA GLN A 143 13.46 -9.70 1.31
C GLN A 143 12.67 -10.28 0.13
N HIS A 144 11.48 -10.83 0.38
CA HIS A 144 10.63 -11.35 -0.68
C HIS A 144 10.26 -10.30 -1.72
N MET A 145 10.01 -9.06 -1.29
CA MET A 145 9.76 -7.95 -2.22
C MET A 145 10.99 -7.64 -3.09
N ARG A 146 12.21 -7.70 -2.54
CA ARG A 146 13.44 -7.54 -3.33
C ARG A 146 13.63 -8.68 -4.33
N GLU A 147 13.49 -9.93 -3.88
CA GLU A 147 13.59 -11.11 -4.73
C GLU A 147 12.57 -11.05 -5.87
N HIS A 148 11.32 -10.68 -5.59
CA HIS A 148 10.30 -10.50 -6.61
C HIS A 148 10.68 -9.43 -7.63
N MET A 149 11.20 -8.27 -7.18
CA MET A 149 11.67 -7.22 -8.09
C MET A 149 12.87 -7.67 -8.94
N GLU A 150 13.79 -8.44 -8.38
CA GLU A 150 14.93 -9.01 -9.11
C GLU A 150 14.47 -10.02 -10.17
N HIS A 151 13.52 -10.90 -9.83
CA HIS A 151 12.91 -11.83 -10.78
C HIS A 151 12.21 -11.10 -11.93
N MET A 152 11.45 -10.04 -11.64
CA MET A 152 10.78 -9.23 -12.67
C MET A 152 11.79 -8.52 -13.59
N GLN A 153 12.94 -8.09 -13.07
CA GLN A 153 14.01 -7.48 -13.87
C GLN A 153 14.73 -8.51 -14.75
N GLN A 154 14.98 -9.72 -14.24
CA GLN A 154 15.64 -10.80 -14.99
C GLN A 154 14.72 -11.41 -16.07
N GLY A 155 13.41 -11.50 -15.81
CA GLY A 155 12.40 -11.95 -16.78
C GLY A 155 12.12 -10.97 -17.93
N GLN A 156 12.67 -9.75 -17.86
CA GLN A 156 12.56 -8.71 -18.91
C GLN A 156 13.80 -8.64 -19.83
N ALA A 157 14.79 -9.55 -19.69
CA ALA A 157 15.88 -9.64 -20.64
C ALA A 157 15.32 -9.98 -22.05
N PRO A 158 15.55 -9.15 -23.09
CA PRO A 158 14.97 -9.40 -24.40
C PRO A 158 15.48 -10.73 -24.94
N ALA A 159 14.54 -11.61 -25.31
CA ALA A 159 14.85 -12.70 -26.22
C ALA A 159 15.40 -12.07 -27.50
N GLN A 160 16.72 -12.14 -27.68
CA GLN A 160 17.35 -11.77 -28.93
C GLN A 160 16.82 -12.74 -30.00
N GLN A 161 15.96 -12.22 -30.88
CA GLN A 161 15.59 -12.84 -32.15
C GLN A 161 16.13 -11.97 -33.27
#